data_AF-A0A917FKK1-F1
#
_entry.id   AF-A0A917FKK1-F1
#
_cell.length_a   1.000
_cell.length_b   1.000
_cell.length_c   1.000
_cell.angle_alpha   90.00
_cell.angle_beta   90.00
_cell.angle_gamma   90.00
#
_symmetry.space_group_name_H-M   'P 1'
#
loop_
_entity.id
_entity.type
_entity.pdbx_description
1 polymer ?
#
loop_
_entity_poly.entity_id
_entity_poly.type
_entity_poly.pdbx_seq_one_letter_code
_entity_poly.pdbx_strand_id
1 'polypeptide(L)' 'MFNDGYARCLFTAKQLSALKGILYLKVNNDRVIVSGHAVTTLKGTLAEVNE' A
#
# COMPACT_ATOMS: atom_id res chain seq x y z
N MET A 1 -24.91 -12.20 -7.28
CA MET A 1 -23.76 -13.03 -6.86
C MET A 1 -22.64 -12.80 -7.86
N PHE A 2 -21.64 -12.00 -7.51
CA PHE A 2 -20.42 -11.91 -8.32
C PHE A 2 -19.60 -13.16 -8.02
N ASN A 3 -19.29 -13.90 -9.07
CA ASN A 3 -18.57 -15.15 -9.03
C ASN A 3 -17.08 -14.83 -8.84
N ASP A 4 -16.63 -14.71 -7.59
CA ASP A 4 -15.24 -14.35 -7.22
C ASP A 4 -14.27 -15.54 -7.39
N GLY A 5 -14.49 -16.37 -8.40
CA GLY A 5 -13.54 -17.40 -8.82
C GLY A 5 -12.27 -16.72 -9.34
N TYR A 6 -11.15 -17.02 -8.69
CA TYR A 6 -9.77 -16.59 -8.99
C TYR A 6 -9.25 -15.31 -8.31
N ALA A 7 -8.93 -15.41 -7.00
CA ALA A 7 -7.70 -14.76 -6.54
C ALA A 7 -6.51 -15.51 -7.17
N ARG A 8 -5.88 -14.94 -8.21
CA ARG A 8 -5.03 -15.69 -9.14
C ARG A 8 -3.54 -15.70 -8.80
N CYS A 9 -3.06 -14.77 -8.00
CA CYS A 9 -1.71 -14.85 -7.44
C CYS A 9 -1.52 -13.83 -6.32
N LEU A 10 -0.71 -14.20 -5.32
CA LEU A 10 -0.26 -13.32 -4.24
C LEU A 10 1.26 -13.18 -4.36
N PHE A 11 1.74 -11.93 -4.40
CA PHE A 11 3.17 -11.63 -4.46
C PHE A 11 3.56 -10.70 -3.33
N THR A 12 4.77 -10.89 -2.84
CA THR A 12 5.46 -9.92 -1.98
C THR A 12 6.62 -9.34 -2.78
N ALA A 13 6.62 -8.02 -2.98
CA ALA A 13 7.68 -7.32 -3.68
C ALA A 13 8.45 -6.42 -2.70
N LYS A 14 9.78 -6.41 -2.84
CA LYS A 14 10.66 -5.49 -2.09
C LYS A 14 11.12 -4.37 -3.02
N GLN A 15 10.76 -3.13 -2.70
CA GLN A 15 11.23 -1.95 -3.41
C GLN A 15 12.64 -1.59 -2.93
N LEU A 16 13.62 -1.66 -3.83
CA LEU A 16 15.03 -1.41 -3.54
C LEU A 16 15.40 0.10 -3.58
N SER A 17 14.55 0.95 -3.01
CA SER A 17 14.90 2.36 -2.76
C SER A 17 15.69 2.51 -1.46
N ALA A 18 16.28 3.69 -1.23
CA ALA A 18 16.97 4.02 0.02
C ALA A 18 16.10 3.80 1.27
N LEU A 19 14.79 4.03 1.15
CA LEU A 19 13.82 3.88 2.24
C LEU A 19 13.25 2.46 2.39
N LYS A 20 13.53 1.55 1.46
CA LYS A 20 13.17 0.12 1.50
C LYS A 20 11.69 -0.13 1.82
N GLY A 21 10.85 -0.28 0.80
CA GLY A 21 9.43 -0.62 0.95
C GLY A 21 9.13 -2.10 0.74
N ILE A 22 8.12 -2.64 1.43
CA ILE A 22 7.52 -3.96 1.12
C ILE A 22 6.10 -3.71 0.61
N LEU A 23 5.77 -4.30 -0.55
CA LEU A 23 4.45 -4.24 -1.17
C LEU A 23 3.85 -5.65 -1.20
N TYR A 24 2.58 -5.76 -0.82
CA TYR A 24 1.77 -6.95 -0.98
C TYR A 24 0.83 -6.75 -2.16
N LEU A 25 0.90 -7.64 -3.15
CA LEU A 25 0.18 -7.52 -4.40
C LEU A 25 -0.80 -8.69 -4.54
N LYS A 26 -2.06 -8.38 -4.83
CA LYS A 26 -3.09 -9.36 -5.17
C LYS A 26 -3.63 -9.08 -6.56
N VAL A 27 -3.50 -10.05 -7.46
CA VAL A 27 -4.03 -9.96 -8.83
C VAL A 27 -5.40 -10.63 -8.90
N ASN A 28 -6.41 -9.85 -9.27
CA ASN A 28 -7.79 -10.29 -9.45
C ASN A 28 -8.26 -9.88 -10.86
N ASN A 29 -8.39 -10.85 -11.76
CA ASN A 29 -8.83 -10.63 -13.14
C ASN A 29 -8.05 -9.49 -13.85
N ASP A 30 -8.68 -8.33 -14.00
CA ASP A 30 -8.20 -7.12 -14.68
C ASP A 30 -7.59 -6.08 -13.73
N ARG A 31 -7.51 -6.38 -12.43
CA ARG A 31 -7.06 -5.45 -11.38
C ARG A 31 -5.92 -6.01 -10.55
N VAL A 32 -5.05 -5.10 -10.11
CA VAL A 32 -4.02 -5.37 -9.12
C VAL A 32 -4.32 -4.52 -7.89
N ILE A 33 -4.45 -5.17 -6.74
CA ILE A 33 -4.56 -4.52 -5.44
C ILE A 33 -3.15 -4.42 -4.86
N VAL A 34 -2.74 -3.21 -4.49
CA VAL A 34 -1.46 -2.93 -3.84
C VAL A 34 -1.75 -2.54 -2.39
N SER A 35 -1.13 -3.26 -1.47
CA SER A 35 -1.23 -3.02 -0.04
C SER A 35 0.18 -2.90 0.58
N GLY A 36 0.28 -2.17 1.69
CA GLY A 36 1.52 -1.98 2.42
C GLY A 36 1.27 -1.63 3.87
N HIS A 37 2.30 -1.74 4.71
CA HIS A 37 2.25 -1.30 6.09
C HIS A 37 2.63 0.19 6.18
N ALA A 38 1.81 0.98 6.85
CA ALA A 38 2.07 2.39 7.10
C ALA A 38 2.39 2.60 8.59
N VAL A 39 3.37 3.47 8.86
CA VAL A 39 3.76 3.88 10.21
C VAL A 39 3.49 5.36 10.36
N THR A 40 2.85 5.76 11.47
CA THR A 40 2.69 7.18 11.79
C THR A 40 4.03 7.73 12.27
N THR A 41 4.64 8.62 11.50
CA THR A 41 5.93 9.24 11.85
C THR A 41 5.77 10.43 12.78
N LEU A 42 4.75 11.25 12.56
CA LEU A 42 4.48 12.46 13.34
C LEU A 42 2.98 12.63 13.50
N LYS A 43 2.58 13.08 14.69
CA LYS A 43 1.22 13.55 14.97
C LYS A 43 1.33 14.90 15.65
N GLY A 44 0.63 15.89 15.11
CA GLY A 44 0.62 17.24 15.64
C GLY A 44 -0.38 18.12 14.92
N THR A 45 -0.47 19.36 15.38
CA THR A 45 -1.29 20.41 14.77
C THR A 45 -0.33 21.45 14.18
N LEU A 46 -0.61 21.88 12.95
CA LEU A 46 0.09 23.01 12.36
C LEU A 46 -0.48 24.29 12.97
N ALA A 47 0.35 25.09 13.63
CA ALA A 47 -0.04 26.42 14.10
C ALA A 47 0.17 27.43 12.97
N GLU A 48 -0.79 28.34 12.77
CA GLU A 48 -0.59 29.49 11.89
C GLU A 48 0.51 30.38 12.46
N VAL A 49 1.52 30.67 11.64
CA VAL A 49 2.54 31.69 11.94
C VAL A 49 2.05 32.98 11.29
N ASN A 50 1.60 33.94 12.11
CA ASN A 50 1.33 35.28 11.63
C ASN A 50 2.64 36.08 11.64
N GLU A 51 3.13 36.46 10.45
CA GLU A 51 4.25 37.38 10.23
C GLU A 51 3.85 38.84 10.47
#